data_AF-M6ZUE1-F1
#
_entry.id   AF-M6ZUE1-F1
#
_cell.length_a   1.000
_cell.length_b   1.000
_cell.length_c   1.000
_cell.angle_alpha   90.00
_cell.angle_beta   90.00
_cell.angle_gamma   90.00
#
_symmetry.space_group_name_H-M   'P 1'
#
loop_
_entity.id
_entity.type
_entity.pdbx_description
1 polymer ?
#
loop_
_entity_poly.entity_id
_entity_poly.type
_entity_poly.pdbx_seq_one_letter_code
_entity_poly.pdbx_strand_id
1 'polypeptide(L)'
;MNFILNGNLPYHPSALDANIDASLQYVTKVPVPDRGACNIGFASCLCAAIPVCWGGNQHFLEYLAGNCWNFLGWGGLGACEVGVDSALTAWLPMDLNGDGIPDFATLNGNEADGSIHLVGHIQRIGQPASSFNGPNIPIHYNTFYQVVDLNGDGKTDFVYEDNGKLWGIYSTGGNFSSPVLFGNVSLNSANRDMHVFSPYEYKFRYGPNNTTPLASDRAAKDFFGDVNGDELVDFIHNNGG
;
A
#
# COMPACT_ATOMS: atom_id res chain seq x y z
N MET A 1 -28.47 -16.35 -0.47
CA MET A 1 -28.41 -15.62 -1.76
C MET A 1 -26.97 -15.75 -2.22
N ASN A 2 -26.73 -16.47 -3.31
CA ASN A 2 -25.36 -16.73 -3.78
C ASN A 2 -24.96 -15.59 -4.70
N PHE A 3 -23.94 -14.84 -4.29
CA PHE A 3 -23.28 -13.86 -5.14
C PHE A 3 -22.51 -14.63 -6.23
N ILE A 4 -22.96 -14.51 -7.48
CA ILE A 4 -22.33 -15.12 -8.64
C ILE A 4 -21.82 -13.98 -9.51
N LEU A 5 -20.50 -13.82 -9.57
CA LEU A 5 -19.87 -12.91 -10.52
C LEU A 5 -19.97 -13.55 -11.92
N ASN A 6 -20.88 -13.05 -12.76
CA ASN A 6 -21.00 -13.45 -14.17
C ASN A 6 -19.92 -12.79 -15.04
N GLY A 7 -18.68 -12.81 -14.57
CA GLY A 7 -17.50 -12.33 -15.27
C GLY A 7 -16.29 -13.12 -14.82
N ASN A 8 -15.24 -13.16 -15.63
CA ASN A 8 -13.97 -13.69 -15.15
C ASN A 8 -13.56 -12.86 -13.92
N LEU A 9 -13.20 -13.52 -12.82
CA LEU A 9 -12.53 -12.87 -11.71
C LEU A 9 -11.36 -12.04 -12.28
N PRO A 10 -11.05 -10.87 -11.69
CA PRO A 10 -9.89 -10.09 -12.11
C PRO A 10 -8.66 -11.00 -12.19
N TYR A 11 -7.91 -10.87 -13.28
CA TYR A 11 -6.71 -11.65 -13.51
C TYR A 11 -5.80 -11.57 -12.28
N HIS A 12 -5.47 -12.72 -11.69
CA HIS A 12 -4.52 -12.78 -10.58
C HIS A 12 -3.12 -12.66 -11.20
N PRO A 13 -2.37 -11.58 -10.93
CA PRO A 13 -1.05 -11.41 -11.52
C PRO A 13 -0.13 -12.57 -11.11
N SER A 14 0.66 -13.03 -12.08
CA SER A 14 1.69 -14.04 -11.93
C SER A 14 3.06 -13.39 -11.81
N ALA A 15 4.06 -14.14 -11.33
CA ALA A 15 5.44 -13.66 -11.25
C ALA A 15 6.10 -13.35 -12.61
N LEU A 16 5.40 -13.57 -13.73
CA LEU A 16 5.85 -13.29 -15.10
C LEU A 16 5.20 -12.04 -15.71
N ASP A 17 4.23 -11.43 -15.02
CA ASP A 17 3.55 -10.24 -15.51
C ASP A 17 4.38 -8.98 -15.21
N ALA A 18 5.04 -8.46 -16.23
CA ALA A 18 5.84 -7.23 -16.15
C ALA A 18 5.03 -5.95 -16.44
N ASN A 19 3.75 -6.07 -16.79
CA ASN A 19 2.90 -4.95 -17.17
C ASN A 19 1.88 -4.65 -16.07
N ILE A 20 1.94 -3.43 -15.54
CA ILE A 20 0.94 -2.92 -14.61
C ILE A 20 -0.30 -2.50 -15.40
N ASP A 21 -1.45 -3.12 -15.12
CA ASP A 21 -2.74 -2.58 -15.57
C ASP A 21 -3.13 -1.42 -14.64
N ALA A 22 -2.68 -0.22 -15.00
CA ALA A 22 -2.91 1.00 -14.25
C ALA A 22 -4.39 1.44 -14.20
N SER A 23 -5.29 0.73 -14.90
CA SER A 23 -6.71 1.11 -14.98
C SER A 23 -7.55 0.73 -13.75
N LEU A 24 -7.03 -0.10 -12.84
CA LEU A 24 -7.82 -0.65 -11.71
C LEU A 24 -7.23 -0.41 -10.31
N GLN A 25 -6.07 0.23 -10.22
CA GLN A 25 -5.22 0.22 -9.03
C GLN A 25 -4.38 1.48 -9.00
N TYR A 26 -3.42 1.58 -8.08
CA TYR A 26 -2.51 2.69 -8.06
C TYR A 26 -1.07 2.18 -7.95
N VAL A 27 -0.14 2.96 -8.49
CA VAL A 27 1.28 2.60 -8.51
C VAL A 27 2.02 3.48 -7.51
N THR A 28 2.79 2.84 -6.63
CA THR A 28 3.65 3.53 -5.65
C THR A 28 5.06 2.95 -5.67
N LYS A 29 6.03 3.71 -5.15
CA LYS A 29 7.35 3.19 -4.83
C LYS A 29 7.29 2.36 -3.55
N VAL A 30 7.80 1.13 -3.64
CA VAL A 30 7.93 0.22 -2.49
C VAL A 30 9.39 -0.20 -2.31
N PRO A 31 9.84 -0.48 -1.08
CA PRO A 31 11.13 -1.11 -0.83
C PRO A 31 11.29 -2.46 -1.56
N VAL A 32 12.50 -2.79 -2.02
CA VAL A 32 12.80 -4.06 -2.73
C VAL A 32 12.58 -5.27 -1.81
N PRO A 33 11.56 -6.13 -2.05
CA PRO A 33 11.16 -7.17 -1.09
C PRO A 33 12.28 -8.15 -0.71
N ASP A 34 13.20 -8.45 -1.63
CA ASP A 34 14.39 -9.25 -1.36
C ASP A 34 15.49 -8.41 -0.70
N ARG A 35 15.52 -8.39 0.64
CA ARG A 35 16.59 -7.69 1.37
C ARG A 35 17.98 -8.28 1.12
N GLY A 36 18.09 -9.56 0.80
CA GLY A 36 19.38 -10.19 0.50
C GLY A 36 20.01 -9.57 -0.73
N ALA A 37 19.19 -9.33 -1.76
CA ALA A 37 19.60 -8.63 -2.97
C ALA A 37 20.21 -7.26 -2.66
N CYS A 38 19.56 -6.43 -1.83
CA CYS A 38 20.08 -5.10 -1.51
C CYS A 38 21.24 -5.08 -0.50
N ASN A 39 21.22 -5.96 0.50
CA ASN A 39 22.24 -5.95 1.56
C ASN A 39 23.58 -6.54 1.11
N ILE A 40 23.56 -7.64 0.36
CA ILE A 40 24.77 -8.37 -0.02
C ILE A 40 24.96 -8.50 -1.53
N GLY A 41 23.95 -8.18 -2.34
CA GLY A 41 24.00 -8.41 -3.78
C GLY A 41 25.05 -7.59 -4.51
N PHE A 42 25.24 -6.31 -4.15
CA PHE A 42 26.32 -5.49 -4.72
C PHE A 42 27.70 -6.10 -4.44
N ALA A 43 27.97 -6.45 -3.18
CA ALA A 43 29.21 -7.11 -2.79
C ALA A 43 29.36 -8.49 -3.46
N SER A 44 28.25 -9.20 -3.63
CA SER A 44 28.22 -10.51 -4.30
C SER A 44 28.56 -10.39 -5.78
N CYS A 45 28.10 -9.36 -6.48
CA CYS A 45 28.50 -9.08 -7.86
C CYS A 45 30.00 -8.83 -7.99
N LEU A 46 30.57 -8.00 -7.11
CA LEU A 46 32.01 -7.73 -7.10
C LEU A 46 32.82 -9.00 -6.78
N CYS A 47 32.39 -9.76 -5.77
CA CYS A 47 33.09 -10.96 -5.34
C CYS A 47 32.99 -12.10 -6.36
N ALA A 48 31.86 -12.24 -7.08
CA ALA A 48 31.72 -13.23 -8.14
C ALA A 48 32.69 -12.96 -9.32
N ALA A 49 32.95 -11.68 -9.62
CA ALA A 49 33.86 -11.28 -10.70
C ALA A 49 35.35 -11.42 -10.34
N ILE A 50 35.69 -11.61 -9.06
CA ILE A 50 37.08 -11.59 -8.57
C ILE A 50 37.45 -12.99 -8.03
N PRO A 51 38.29 -13.77 -8.74
CA PRO A 51 38.66 -15.14 -8.34
C PRO A 51 39.20 -15.29 -6.91
N VAL A 52 39.91 -14.28 -6.40
CA VAL A 52 40.44 -14.31 -5.02
C VAL A 52 39.34 -14.24 -3.96
N CYS A 53 38.17 -13.68 -4.28
CA CYS A 53 37.07 -13.55 -3.32
C CYS A 53 36.34 -14.87 -3.04
N TRP A 54 36.29 -15.78 -4.01
CA TRP A 54 35.66 -17.11 -3.83
C TRP A 54 36.68 -18.26 -3.72
N GLY A 55 37.98 -17.97 -3.82
CA GLY A 55 39.05 -18.87 -3.42
C GLY A 55 39.07 -20.21 -4.16
N GLY A 56 38.53 -20.28 -5.38
CA GLY A 56 38.42 -21.53 -6.12
C GLY A 56 37.18 -22.39 -5.82
N ASN A 57 36.35 -22.01 -4.84
CA ASN A 57 35.15 -22.76 -4.47
C ASN A 57 33.97 -22.45 -5.42
N GLN A 58 33.66 -23.41 -6.28
CA GLN A 58 32.59 -23.30 -7.28
C GLN A 58 31.20 -23.10 -6.67
N HIS A 59 30.88 -23.78 -5.56
CA HIS A 59 29.58 -23.66 -4.92
C HIS A 59 29.38 -22.27 -4.30
N PHE A 60 30.44 -21.70 -3.74
CA PHE A 60 30.40 -20.33 -3.22
C PHE A 60 30.31 -19.29 -4.33
N LEU A 61 30.98 -19.51 -5.47
CA LEU A 61 30.81 -18.69 -6.67
C LEU A 61 29.34 -18.70 -7.15
N GLU A 62 28.70 -19.86 -7.21
CA GLU A 62 27.29 -19.99 -7.61
C GLU A 62 26.36 -19.21 -6.66
N TYR A 63 26.61 -19.27 -5.35
CA TYR A 63 25.88 -18.48 -4.35
C TYR A 63 26.04 -16.97 -4.58
N LEU A 64 27.28 -16.49 -4.76
CA LEU A 64 27.55 -15.07 -5.03
C LEU A 64 26.93 -14.61 -6.36
N ALA A 65 27.02 -15.44 -7.40
CA ALA A 65 26.42 -15.17 -8.68
C ALA A 65 24.88 -15.10 -8.57
N GLY A 66 24.25 -16.00 -7.82
CA GLY A 66 22.80 -15.97 -7.57
C GLY A 66 22.34 -14.69 -6.88
N ASN A 67 23.02 -14.28 -5.81
CA ASN A 67 22.73 -13.01 -5.13
C ASN A 67 22.93 -11.80 -6.05
N CYS A 68 23.97 -11.83 -6.89
CA CYS A 68 24.22 -10.80 -7.88
C CYS A 68 23.10 -10.71 -8.92
N TRP A 69 22.65 -11.86 -9.44
CA TRP A 69 21.55 -11.93 -10.39
C TRP A 69 20.25 -11.39 -9.79
N ASN A 70 19.92 -11.73 -8.55
CA ASN A 70 18.75 -11.18 -7.87
C ASN A 70 18.86 -9.66 -7.72
N PHE A 71 20.01 -9.15 -7.28
CA PHE A 71 20.27 -7.72 -7.15
C PHE A 71 20.10 -6.95 -8.46
N LEU A 72 20.70 -7.44 -9.54
CA LEU A 72 20.54 -6.83 -10.86
C LEU A 72 19.10 -6.98 -11.38
N GLY A 73 18.44 -8.11 -11.08
CA GLY A 73 17.05 -8.39 -11.46
C GLY A 73 16.05 -7.42 -10.84
N TRP A 74 16.31 -6.94 -9.62
CA TRP A 74 15.50 -5.90 -8.97
C TRP A 74 15.79 -4.49 -9.47
N GLY A 75 16.83 -4.27 -10.28
CA GLY A 75 17.26 -2.94 -10.73
C GLY A 75 18.50 -2.39 -10.04
N GLY A 76 19.21 -3.22 -9.25
CA GLY A 76 20.50 -2.91 -8.64
C GLY A 76 20.43 -1.78 -7.60
N LEU A 77 21.50 -0.97 -7.54
CA LEU A 77 21.61 0.11 -6.55
C LEU A 77 20.44 1.09 -6.64
N GLY A 78 19.98 1.42 -7.86
CA GLY A 78 18.87 2.36 -8.03
C GLY A 78 17.62 1.88 -7.31
N ALA A 79 17.19 0.64 -7.57
CA ALA A 79 16.02 0.08 -6.92
C ALA A 79 16.16 -0.08 -5.40
N CYS A 80 17.36 -0.41 -4.91
CA CYS A 80 17.60 -0.51 -3.47
C CYS A 80 17.56 0.85 -2.76
N GLU A 81 17.94 1.94 -3.44
CA GLU A 81 17.95 3.29 -2.88
C GLU A 81 16.59 3.99 -3.00
N VAL A 82 15.90 3.84 -4.14
CA VAL A 82 14.67 4.59 -4.44
C VAL A 82 13.41 3.73 -4.55
N GLY A 83 13.54 2.43 -4.28
CA GLY A 83 12.44 1.47 -4.37
C GLY A 83 12.09 1.08 -5.81
N VAL A 84 11.17 0.13 -5.92
CA VAL A 84 10.59 -0.37 -7.17
C VAL A 84 9.14 0.07 -7.29
N ASP A 85 8.66 0.25 -8.53
CA ASP A 85 7.25 0.53 -8.77
C ASP A 85 6.43 -0.73 -8.51
N SER A 86 5.43 -0.63 -7.64
CA SER A 86 4.48 -1.69 -7.38
C SER A 86 3.06 -1.18 -7.54
N ALA A 87 2.25 -1.95 -8.26
CA ALA A 87 0.81 -1.77 -8.26
C ALA A 87 0.24 -2.29 -6.94
N LEU A 88 -0.65 -1.51 -6.33
CA LEU A 88 -1.36 -1.85 -5.10
C LEU A 88 -2.88 -1.76 -5.33
N THR A 89 -3.62 -2.61 -4.64
CA THR A 89 -5.09 -2.62 -4.69
C THR A 89 -5.67 -1.83 -3.53
N ALA A 90 -6.70 -1.03 -3.80
CA ALA A 90 -7.58 -0.47 -2.80
C ALA A 90 -9.01 -0.57 -3.30
N TRP A 91 -9.79 -1.47 -2.72
CA TRP A 91 -11.24 -1.59 -2.92
C TRP A 91 -11.90 -1.27 -1.60
N LEU A 92 -12.52 -0.09 -1.54
CA LEU A 92 -13.00 0.51 -0.31
C LEU A 92 -14.52 0.41 -0.29
N PRO A 93 -15.12 -0.40 0.60
CA PRO A 93 -16.57 -0.45 0.73
C PRO A 93 -17.07 0.87 1.33
N MET A 94 -17.93 1.58 0.62
CA MET A 94 -18.42 2.91 1.00
C MET A 94 -19.89 3.02 0.65
N ASP A 95 -20.74 3.57 1.50
CA ASP A 95 -22.07 4.04 1.08
C ASP A 95 -21.92 5.47 0.55
N LEU A 96 -21.74 5.64 -0.76
CA LEU A 96 -21.38 6.94 -1.33
C LEU A 96 -22.59 7.86 -1.45
N ASN A 97 -23.79 7.31 -1.63
CA ASN A 97 -25.03 8.07 -1.79
C ASN A 97 -25.87 8.19 -0.51
N GLY A 98 -25.57 7.41 0.52
CA GLY A 98 -26.28 7.39 1.80
C GLY A 98 -27.63 6.68 1.69
N ASP A 99 -27.73 5.63 0.86
CA ASP A 99 -28.96 4.86 0.72
C ASP A 99 -29.01 3.60 1.62
N GLY A 100 -27.98 3.41 2.44
CA GLY A 100 -27.81 2.29 3.36
C GLY A 100 -27.29 1.01 2.69
N ILE A 101 -26.95 1.05 1.40
CA ILE A 101 -26.37 -0.06 0.66
C ILE A 101 -24.90 0.25 0.35
N PRO A 102 -23.95 -0.66 0.64
CA PRO A 102 -22.56 -0.45 0.26
C PRO A 102 -22.38 -0.36 -1.26
N ASP A 103 -21.85 0.78 -1.70
CA ASP A 103 -21.14 0.99 -2.96
C ASP A 103 -19.64 0.65 -2.76
N PHE A 104 -18.78 1.17 -3.63
CA PHE A 104 -17.33 1.14 -3.39
C PHE A 104 -16.60 2.32 -4.02
N ALA A 105 -15.39 2.58 -3.52
CA ALA A 105 -14.40 3.42 -4.20
C ALA A 105 -13.08 2.67 -4.41
N THR A 106 -12.30 3.14 -5.38
CA THR A 106 -10.94 2.65 -5.64
C THR A 106 -9.93 3.77 -5.62
N LEU A 107 -8.65 3.43 -5.43
CA LEU A 107 -7.55 4.35 -5.68
C LEU A 107 -6.94 4.04 -7.04
N ASN A 108 -6.90 5.06 -7.90
CA ASN A 108 -6.37 4.95 -9.26
C ASN A 108 -5.27 5.96 -9.52
N GLY A 109 -4.24 5.60 -10.29
CA GLY A 109 -3.21 6.53 -10.77
C GLY A 109 -1.78 6.11 -10.41
N ASN A 110 -0.85 7.06 -10.48
CA ASN A 110 0.57 6.80 -10.28
C ASN A 110 1.18 7.86 -9.35
N GLU A 111 1.95 7.42 -8.36
CA GLU A 111 2.68 8.29 -7.45
C GLU A 111 3.68 9.18 -8.21
N ALA A 112 4.33 8.63 -9.24
CA ALA A 112 5.43 9.28 -9.95
C ALA A 112 5.00 10.57 -10.68
N ASP A 113 3.75 10.66 -11.10
CA ASP A 113 3.17 11.86 -11.75
C ASP A 113 2.13 12.57 -10.86
N GLY A 114 1.94 12.11 -9.61
CA GLY A 114 0.98 12.70 -8.66
C GLY A 114 -0.48 12.54 -9.09
N SER A 115 -0.79 11.52 -9.89
CA SER A 115 -2.14 11.28 -10.42
C SER A 115 -2.99 10.34 -9.57
N ILE A 116 -2.49 9.85 -8.42
CA ILE A 116 -3.29 9.01 -7.52
C ILE A 116 -4.51 9.79 -7.06
N HIS A 117 -5.71 9.24 -7.26
CA HIS A 117 -6.98 9.85 -6.88
C HIS A 117 -8.01 8.78 -6.49
N LEU A 118 -9.02 9.21 -5.73
CA LEU A 118 -10.17 8.38 -5.39
C LEU A 118 -11.14 8.31 -6.59
N VAL A 119 -11.70 7.14 -6.86
CA VAL A 119 -12.75 6.94 -7.87
C VAL A 119 -13.94 6.28 -7.20
N GLY A 120 -15.08 6.97 -7.20
CA GLY A 120 -16.32 6.47 -6.59
C GLY A 120 -17.13 5.69 -7.61
N HIS A 121 -17.74 4.59 -7.19
CA HIS A 121 -18.58 3.73 -8.03
C HIS A 121 -19.87 3.39 -7.31
N ILE A 122 -20.95 4.11 -7.64
CA ILE A 122 -22.28 3.83 -7.08
C ILE A 122 -22.90 2.66 -7.86
N GLN A 123 -23.35 1.64 -7.13
CA GLN A 123 -23.97 0.44 -7.66
C GLN A 123 -25.41 0.32 -7.19
N ARG A 124 -26.33 0.13 -8.13
CA ARG A 124 -27.74 -0.07 -7.82
C ARG A 124 -28.29 -1.27 -8.57
N ILE A 125 -29.03 -2.11 -7.86
CA ILE A 125 -29.66 -3.30 -8.46
C ILE A 125 -30.57 -2.86 -9.61
N GLY A 126 -30.31 -3.36 -10.82
CA GLY A 126 -31.11 -3.07 -12.01
C GLY A 126 -30.86 -1.70 -12.65
N GLN A 127 -29.80 -0.99 -12.26
CA GLN A 127 -29.37 0.27 -12.86
C GLN A 127 -27.92 0.16 -13.35
N PRO A 128 -27.50 0.97 -14.34
CA PRO A 128 -26.10 1.06 -14.70
C PRO A 128 -25.28 1.64 -13.53
N ALA A 129 -24.05 1.17 -13.38
CA ALA A 129 -23.08 1.75 -12.46
C ALA A 129 -22.79 3.21 -12.86
N SER A 130 -22.72 4.11 -11.89
CA SER A 130 -22.24 5.48 -12.10
C SER A 130 -20.88 5.65 -11.44
N SER A 131 -19.93 6.24 -12.14
CA SER A 131 -18.56 6.44 -11.64
C SER A 131 -18.14 7.90 -11.76
N PHE A 132 -17.37 8.37 -10.79
CA PHE A 132 -16.89 9.75 -10.74
C PHE A 132 -15.51 9.83 -10.08
N ASN A 133 -14.70 10.78 -10.54
CA ASN A 133 -13.35 10.99 -10.02
C ASN A 133 -13.38 12.00 -8.88
N GLY A 134 -12.58 11.71 -7.86
CA GLY A 134 -12.24 12.62 -6.77
C GLY A 134 -10.95 13.40 -7.01
N PRO A 135 -10.47 14.14 -6.01
CA PRO A 135 -9.23 14.89 -6.10
C PRO A 135 -8.01 13.97 -6.10
N ASN A 136 -6.89 14.46 -6.65
CA ASN A 136 -5.59 13.81 -6.50
C ASN A 136 -5.13 13.91 -5.04
N ILE A 137 -4.56 12.81 -4.53
CA ILE A 137 -4.14 12.64 -3.14
C ILE A 137 -2.74 12.01 -3.05
N PRO A 138 -1.88 12.47 -2.13
CA PRO A 138 -0.49 12.02 -2.00
C PRO A 138 -0.39 10.69 -1.24
N ILE A 139 -0.80 9.59 -1.88
CA ILE A 139 -0.72 8.25 -1.29
C ILE A 139 0.62 7.59 -1.62
N HIS A 140 1.23 6.99 -0.59
CA HIS A 140 2.46 6.20 -0.64
C HIS A 140 2.20 4.77 -0.13
N TYR A 141 3.16 3.86 -0.32
CA TYR A 141 2.99 2.41 -0.06
C TYR A 141 2.63 2.01 1.38
N ASN A 142 2.75 2.92 2.33
CA ASN A 142 2.44 2.74 3.74
C ASN A 142 1.65 3.90 4.35
N THR A 143 1.04 4.72 3.49
CA THR A 143 0.11 5.76 3.92
C THR A 143 -1.08 5.13 4.62
N PHE A 144 -1.40 5.61 5.81
CA PHE A 144 -2.64 5.26 6.49
C PHE A 144 -3.83 5.86 5.72
N TYR A 145 -4.88 5.06 5.51
CA TYR A 145 -6.17 5.54 5.05
C TYR A 145 -7.28 4.62 5.55
N GLN A 146 -8.48 5.17 5.67
CA GLN A 146 -9.68 4.44 6.07
C GLN A 146 -10.92 5.08 5.44
N VAL A 147 -12.03 4.34 5.44
CA VAL A 147 -13.35 4.85 5.07
C VAL A 147 -14.29 4.82 6.26
N VAL A 148 -14.99 5.92 6.49
CA VAL A 148 -15.87 6.13 7.65
C VAL A 148 -16.76 7.36 7.40
N ASP A 149 -17.99 7.39 7.93
CA ASP A 149 -18.81 8.61 7.95
C ASP A 149 -18.22 9.59 8.98
N LEU A 150 -17.52 10.64 8.51
CA LEU A 150 -16.78 11.57 9.37
C LEU A 150 -17.66 12.69 9.92
N ASN A 151 -18.78 12.98 9.24
CA ASN A 151 -19.59 14.16 9.51
C ASN A 151 -21.03 13.83 9.94
N GLY A 152 -21.37 12.54 10.00
CA GLY A 152 -22.67 12.02 10.45
C GLY A 152 -23.78 12.23 9.43
N ASP A 153 -23.47 12.43 8.14
CA ASP A 153 -24.48 12.68 7.10
C ASP A 153 -25.07 11.39 6.50
N GLY A 154 -24.62 10.23 7.00
CA GLY A 154 -25.04 8.90 6.56
C GLY A 154 -24.32 8.44 5.30
N LYS A 155 -23.29 9.15 4.82
CA LYS A 155 -22.43 8.73 3.70
C LYS A 155 -21.07 8.35 4.24
N THR A 156 -20.45 7.36 3.61
CA THR A 156 -19.08 7.01 3.96
C THR A 156 -18.11 7.97 3.29
N ASP A 157 -17.22 8.56 4.07
CA ASP A 157 -16.15 9.45 3.63
C ASP A 157 -14.80 8.71 3.55
N PHE A 158 -13.79 9.37 3.01
CA PHE A 158 -12.43 8.85 2.92
C PHE A 158 -11.47 9.70 3.73
N VAL A 159 -10.64 9.07 4.56
CA VAL A 159 -9.54 9.73 5.27
C VAL A 159 -8.21 9.13 4.92
N TYR A 160 -7.18 9.96 4.97
CA TYR A 160 -5.81 9.52 4.75
C TYR A 160 -4.82 10.36 5.55
N GLU A 161 -3.63 9.82 5.71
CA GLU A 161 -2.47 10.52 6.27
C GLU A 161 -1.71 11.26 5.17
N ASP A 162 -1.35 12.51 5.45
CA ASP A 162 -0.35 13.24 4.67
C ASP A 162 0.49 14.13 5.60
N ASN A 163 1.81 14.00 5.50
CA ASN A 163 2.81 14.73 6.30
C ASN A 163 2.56 14.68 7.82
N GLY A 164 2.12 13.53 8.32
CA GLY A 164 1.85 13.26 9.74
C GLY A 164 0.54 13.85 10.22
N LYS A 165 -0.37 14.22 9.31
CA LYS A 165 -1.67 14.81 9.62
C LYS A 165 -2.79 14.04 8.94
N LEU A 166 -3.95 14.03 9.60
CA LEU A 166 -5.16 13.44 9.04
C LEU A 166 -5.82 14.44 8.08
N TRP A 167 -6.17 13.95 6.90
CA TRP A 167 -6.98 14.65 5.91
C TRP A 167 -8.24 13.84 5.63
N GLY A 168 -9.35 14.52 5.35
CA GLY A 168 -10.61 13.89 4.96
C GLY A 168 -11.15 14.43 3.64
N ILE A 169 -11.87 13.57 2.93
CA ILE A 169 -12.59 13.84 1.70
C ILE A 169 -14.02 13.35 1.91
N TYR A 170 -14.97 14.28 1.86
CA TYR A 170 -16.37 13.96 2.07
C TYR A 170 -17.01 13.42 0.80
N SER A 171 -17.85 12.39 0.94
CA SER A 171 -18.78 12.02 -0.13
C SER A 171 -19.93 13.02 -0.19
N THR A 172 -20.37 13.37 -1.40
CA THR A 172 -21.49 14.31 -1.62
C THR A 172 -22.69 13.66 -2.31
N GLY A 173 -22.69 12.32 -2.45
CA GLY A 173 -23.76 11.57 -3.08
C GLY A 173 -23.64 11.35 -4.59
N GLY A 174 -22.44 11.55 -5.13
CA GLY A 174 -22.15 11.47 -6.56
C GLY A 174 -20.90 12.24 -6.98
N ASN A 175 -20.20 12.84 -6.00
CA ASN A 175 -18.90 13.47 -6.16
C ASN A 175 -18.17 13.45 -4.80
N PHE A 176 -16.90 13.85 -4.78
CA PHE A 176 -16.10 14.06 -3.58
C PHE A 176 -15.80 15.53 -3.34
N SER A 177 -15.67 15.93 -2.07
CA SER A 177 -15.21 17.26 -1.71
C SER A 177 -13.72 17.46 -2.03
N SER A 178 -13.25 18.71 -1.97
CA SER A 178 -11.81 18.96 -1.81
C SER A 178 -11.32 18.41 -0.46
N PRO A 179 -10.03 18.03 -0.35
CA PRO A 179 -9.46 17.56 0.92
C PRO A 179 -9.54 18.61 2.03
N VAL A 180 -9.85 18.16 3.24
CA VAL A 180 -9.97 18.98 4.45
C VAL A 180 -8.97 18.50 5.50
N LEU A 181 -8.19 19.42 6.05
CA LEU A 181 -7.18 19.14 7.06
C LEU A 181 -7.77 19.08 8.47
N PHE A 182 -7.55 17.98 9.18
CA PHE A 182 -7.80 17.85 10.61
C PHE A 182 -6.51 18.16 11.38
N GLY A 183 -6.16 19.45 11.48
CA GLY A 183 -4.85 19.90 11.98
C GLY A 183 -4.53 19.50 13.43
N ASN A 184 -5.56 19.23 14.23
CA ASN A 184 -5.47 18.74 15.61
C ASN A 184 -5.14 17.24 15.70
N VAL A 185 -5.28 16.48 14.62
CA VAL A 185 -4.98 15.05 14.58
C VAL A 185 -3.58 14.86 14.00
N SER A 186 -2.73 14.14 14.74
CA SER A 186 -1.37 13.82 14.32
C SER A 186 -1.20 12.32 14.20
N LEU A 187 -0.51 11.89 13.15
CA LEU A 187 -0.32 10.50 12.75
C LEU A 187 1.18 10.23 12.56
N ASN A 188 1.53 8.94 12.49
CA ASN A 188 2.84 8.57 11.98
C ASN A 188 2.84 8.76 10.47
N SER A 189 3.79 9.54 9.96
CA SER A 189 3.92 9.75 8.51
C SER A 189 4.28 8.46 7.79
N ALA A 190 3.78 8.32 6.57
CA ALA A 190 4.26 7.36 5.59
C ALA A 190 5.79 7.40 5.52
N ASN A 191 6.45 6.26 5.82
CA ASN A 191 7.90 6.19 5.74
C ASN A 191 8.33 5.96 4.30
N ARG A 192 8.95 6.99 3.71
CA ARG A 192 9.43 7.00 2.32
C ARG A 192 10.90 6.59 2.19
N ASP A 193 11.53 6.17 3.28
CA ASP A 193 12.85 5.56 3.25
C ASP A 193 12.74 4.11 2.73
N MET A 194 13.24 3.88 1.52
CA MET A 194 13.14 2.59 0.82
C MET A 194 14.11 1.54 1.37
N HIS A 195 14.96 1.91 2.32
CA HIS A 195 15.78 0.99 3.12
C HIS A 195 15.01 0.39 4.29
N VAL A 196 13.85 0.96 4.65
CA VAL A 196 13.05 0.57 5.81
C VAL A 196 11.71 0.00 5.37
N PHE A 197 11.42 -1.24 5.78
CA PHE A 197 10.12 -1.88 5.54
C PHE A 197 9.14 -1.52 6.66
N SER A 198 8.11 -0.73 6.34
CA SER A 198 6.97 -0.42 7.20
C SER A 198 5.69 -0.53 6.39
N PRO A 199 4.61 -1.23 6.80
CA PRO A 199 4.32 -1.75 8.15
C PRO A 199 4.83 -3.19 8.41
N TYR A 200 5.40 -3.85 7.40
CA TYR A 200 5.77 -5.27 7.47
C TYR A 200 7.23 -5.46 7.86
N GLU A 201 7.55 -5.11 9.09
CA GLU A 201 8.86 -5.41 9.66
C GLU A 201 8.93 -6.92 9.95
N TYR A 202 9.45 -7.73 9.01
CA TYR A 202 9.87 -9.08 9.39
C TYR A 202 10.99 -8.95 10.41
N LYS A 203 10.75 -9.38 11.65
CA LYS A 203 11.82 -9.58 12.63
C LYS A 203 12.52 -10.88 12.28
N PHE A 204 13.65 -10.75 11.59
CA PHE A 204 14.60 -11.85 11.41
C PHE A 204 15.25 -12.14 12.77
N ARG A 205 14.81 -13.20 13.45
CA ARG A 205 15.61 -13.78 14.54
C ARG A 205 16.51 -14.83 13.92
N TYR A 206 17.79 -14.50 13.71
CA TYR A 206 18.77 -15.51 13.34
C TYR A 206 19.05 -16.40 14.55
N GLY A 207 18.63 -17.66 14.51
CA GLY A 207 18.96 -18.66 15.51
C GLY A 207 19.08 -20.04 14.86
N PRO A 208 19.93 -20.94 15.40
CA PRO A 208 20.18 -22.26 14.80
C PRO A 208 18.91 -23.14 14.66
N ASN A 209 17.84 -22.81 15.38
CA ASN A 209 16.58 -23.56 15.38
C ASN A 209 15.37 -22.76 14.84
N ASN A 210 15.57 -21.52 14.38
CA ASN A 210 14.48 -20.73 13.81
C ASN A 210 15.03 -19.80 12.72
N THR A 211 14.83 -20.20 11.47
CA THR A 211 15.18 -19.43 10.26
C THR A 211 13.97 -18.69 9.68
N THR A 212 12.78 -18.85 10.28
CA THR A 212 11.58 -18.24 9.75
C THR A 212 11.49 -16.75 10.10
N PRO A 213 11.32 -15.87 9.10
CA PRO A 213 11.00 -14.47 9.33
C PRO A 213 9.68 -14.38 10.12
N LEU A 214 9.70 -13.78 11.30
CA LEU A 214 8.47 -13.51 12.03
C LEU A 214 7.88 -12.20 11.50
N ALA A 215 6.63 -12.21 11.05
CA ALA A 215 5.92 -10.98 10.74
C ALA A 215 5.83 -10.11 12.00
N SER A 216 5.94 -8.78 11.83
CA SER A 216 5.71 -7.83 12.92
C SER A 216 4.26 -7.92 13.37
N ASP A 217 4.05 -8.41 14.60
CA ASP A 217 2.78 -8.38 15.32
C ASP A 217 2.56 -6.99 15.96
N ARG A 218 2.47 -5.94 15.15
CA ARG A 218 2.04 -4.63 15.64
C ARG A 218 0.54 -4.53 15.43
N ALA A 219 -0.18 -4.35 16.54
CA ALA A 219 -1.59 -3.98 16.50
C ALA A 219 -1.78 -2.72 15.64
N ALA A 220 -2.93 -2.61 14.96
CA ALA A 220 -3.29 -1.38 14.28
C ALA A 220 -3.26 -0.21 15.30
N LYS A 221 -2.77 0.94 14.84
CA LYS A 221 -2.47 2.10 15.68
C LYS A 221 -3.55 3.17 15.62
N ASP A 222 -4.34 3.15 14.56
CA ASP A 222 -5.21 4.23 14.13
C ASP A 222 -6.58 3.64 13.86
N PHE A 223 -7.61 4.13 14.55
CA PHE A 223 -8.98 3.67 14.36
C PHE A 223 -9.98 4.79 14.51
N PHE A 224 -11.10 4.63 13.83
CA PHE A 224 -12.29 5.44 14.02
C PHE A 224 -13.36 4.67 14.80
N GLY A 225 -14.08 5.37 15.66
CA GLY A 225 -15.26 4.85 16.33
C GLY A 225 -15.91 5.93 17.18
N ASP A 226 -17.23 5.88 17.31
CA ASP A 226 -17.94 6.71 18.27
C ASP A 226 -17.62 6.20 19.70
N VAL A 227 -16.76 6.92 20.43
CA VAL A 227 -16.37 6.54 21.79
C VAL A 227 -17.11 7.33 22.85
N ASN A 228 -17.83 8.37 22.46
CA ASN A 228 -18.47 9.31 23.38
C ASN A 228 -20.02 9.26 23.32
N GLY A 229 -20.58 8.57 22.32
CA GLY A 229 -22.00 8.34 22.11
C GLY A 229 -22.74 9.51 21.45
N ASP A 230 -22.06 10.37 20.71
CA ASP A 230 -22.66 11.53 20.02
C ASP A 230 -23.08 11.25 18.58
N GLU A 231 -23.01 9.97 18.15
CA GLU A 231 -23.32 9.51 16.79
C GLU A 231 -22.35 10.06 15.73
N LEU A 232 -21.23 10.67 16.15
CA LEU A 232 -20.12 11.05 15.30
C LEU A 232 -18.93 10.15 15.59
N VAL A 233 -18.10 9.93 14.56
CA VAL A 233 -16.91 9.10 14.74
C VAL A 233 -15.78 9.91 15.37
N ASP A 234 -15.21 9.35 16.43
CA ASP A 234 -13.99 9.86 17.04
C ASP A 234 -12.77 9.18 16.42
N PHE A 235 -11.61 9.84 16.53
CA PHE A 235 -10.33 9.28 16.10
C PHE A 235 -9.46 8.87 17.28
N ILE A 236 -8.95 7.64 17.23
CA ILE A 236 -8.14 7.02 18.28
C ILE A 236 -6.75 6.70 17.69
N HIS A 237 -5.72 7.33 18.26
CA HIS A 237 -4.33 7.10 17.89
C HIS A 237 -3.54 6.46 19.03
N ASN A 238 -2.76 5.41 18.71
CA ASN A 238 -1.82 4.77 19.62
C ASN A 238 -0.39 4.92 19.10
N ASN A 239 0.44 5.65 19.86
CA ASN A 239 1.85 5.87 19.52
C ASN A 239 2.75 4.62 19.69
N GLY A 240 2.20 3.50 20.17
CA GLY A 240 2.95 2.36 20.70
C GLY A 240 3.41 2.66 22.13
N GLY A 241 3.11 1.73 23.05
CA GLY A 241 3.72 1.71 24.39
C GLY A 241 5.12 1.13 24.39
#